data_AF-A0A7C4HND5-F1
#
_entry.id   AF-A0A7C4HND5-F1
#
_cell.length_a   1.000
_cell.length_b   1.000
_cell.length_c   1.000
_cell.angle_alpha   90.00
_cell.angle_beta   90.00
_cell.angle_gamma   90.00
#
_symmetry.space_group_name_H-M   'P 1'
#
loop_
_entity.id
_entity.type
_entity.pdbx_description
1 polymer ?
#
loop_
_entity_poly.entity_id
_entity_poly.type
_entity_poly.pdbx_seq_one_letter_code
_entity_poly.pdbx_strand_id
1 'polypeptide(L)'
;MNDIAAPRARDVLRRGPFVSLLAGQFVSQLGDGLIYLSLIIMLNRLLDETRATAAIGILLICQTAPRVLFGLLAGVYVDRLDRKRLMIVADVARGLIVLACLLVTRPDDIWIYYVCAALLSALSAVFAPAKSASLPHLVTKDQLLIANTLSQTGFYVALTTGTALAGVLIGVFDSPVPAIIFDAISFGVSALFIAALPLPHHVQRASTQRAAQVWAELKDGLRFIAGQRLLVGSIAGFSLTMLGAGATNVLFVPFVVNDLGLSETWVGFIDLTQVMGMVAINLFVARIAARYTPAVIFGAGIVGLGLSIAATGWVQQAWVLFPLSVVWGLTIAPVQASAATLVQSVPDAVRGRAVSATETLVGIANVLSMALAGLAGSAIGVRSSFIAGGLIAALGGVLAWWVMRSAVLSDQSISGQLISQPAEIPVEIDQ
;
A
#
# COMPACT_ATOMS: atom_id res chain seq x y z
N MET A 1 -10.47 -11.09 39.70
CA MET A 1 -10.32 -10.45 38.38
C MET A 1 -10.91 -11.39 37.36
N ASN A 2 -12.06 -11.05 36.79
CA ASN A 2 -12.69 -11.87 35.76
C ASN A 2 -11.78 -11.91 34.53
N ASP A 3 -11.46 -13.11 34.04
CA ASP A 3 -10.89 -13.36 32.72
C ASP A 3 -11.84 -12.79 31.67
N ILE A 4 -11.64 -11.54 31.25
CA ILE A 4 -12.30 -11.00 30.08
C ILE A 4 -11.62 -11.67 28.89
N ALA A 5 -12.22 -12.75 28.40
CA ALA A 5 -11.75 -13.44 27.21
C ALA A 5 -11.50 -12.42 26.09
N ALA A 6 -10.30 -12.46 25.50
CA ALA A 6 -9.93 -11.56 24.42
C ALA A 6 -11.01 -11.60 23.32
N PRO A 7 -11.49 -10.42 22.85
CA PRO A 7 -12.56 -10.36 21.86
C PRO A 7 -12.17 -11.17 20.62
N ARG A 8 -13.12 -11.90 20.04
CA ARG A 8 -12.90 -12.69 18.82
C ARG A 8 -13.45 -11.96 17.61
N ALA A 9 -12.99 -12.30 16.41
CA ALA A 9 -13.50 -11.74 15.15
C ALA A 9 -15.03 -11.82 15.03
N ARG A 10 -15.63 -12.94 15.48
CA ARG A 10 -17.09 -13.13 15.51
C ARG A 10 -17.82 -12.07 16.34
N ASP A 11 -17.21 -11.55 17.40
CA ASP A 11 -17.83 -10.59 18.32
C ASP A 11 -17.85 -9.20 17.70
N VAL A 12 -16.84 -8.88 16.88
CA VAL A 12 -16.78 -7.65 16.07
C VAL A 12 -17.78 -7.72 14.90
N LEU A 13 -17.89 -8.88 14.24
CA LEU A 13 -18.84 -9.13 13.14
C LEU A 13 -20.31 -9.18 13.59
N ARG A 14 -20.60 -9.16 14.90
CA ARG A 14 -21.98 -9.01 15.41
C ARG A 14 -22.40 -7.55 15.55
N ARG A 15 -21.49 -6.60 15.42
CA ARG A 15 -21.82 -5.17 15.50
C ARG A 15 -22.37 -4.69 14.17
N GLY A 16 -23.70 -4.56 14.08
CA GLY A 16 -24.41 -4.09 12.88
C GLY A 16 -23.79 -2.86 12.21
N PRO A 17 -23.47 -1.77 12.94
CA PRO A 17 -22.85 -0.59 12.34
C PRO A 17 -21.46 -0.84 11.74
N PHE A 18 -20.63 -1.67 12.38
CA PHE A 18 -19.33 -2.04 11.83
C PHE A 18 -19.47 -2.91 10.58
N VAL A 19 -20.38 -3.91 10.61
CA VAL A 19 -20.65 -4.77 9.45
C VAL A 19 -21.19 -3.97 8.28
N SER A 20 -22.08 -3.00 8.53
CA SER A 20 -22.59 -2.07 7.52
C SER A 20 -21.46 -1.27 6.86
N LEU A 21 -20.54 -0.72 7.66
CA LEU A 21 -19.36 -0.03 7.14
C LEU A 21 -18.46 -1.00 6.34
N LEU A 22 -18.21 -2.19 6.87
CA LEU A 22 -17.35 -3.20 6.24
C LEU A 22 -17.92 -3.67 4.90
N ALA A 23 -19.23 -3.91 4.82
CA ALA A 23 -19.92 -4.35 3.61
C ALA A 23 -19.93 -3.26 2.52
N GLY A 24 -20.28 -2.01 2.88
CA GLY A 24 -20.22 -0.90 1.93
C GLY A 24 -18.81 -0.69 1.37
N GLN A 25 -17.79 -0.80 2.23
CA GLN A 25 -16.40 -0.71 1.83
C GLN A 25 -15.96 -1.87 0.95
N PHE A 26 -16.36 -3.10 1.28
CA PHE A 26 -16.04 -4.26 0.48
C PHE A 26 -16.59 -4.12 -0.95
N VAL A 27 -17.84 -3.69 -1.09
CA VAL A 27 -18.47 -3.47 -2.40
C VAL A 27 -17.75 -2.38 -3.19
N SER A 28 -17.43 -1.25 -2.56
CA SER A 28 -16.69 -0.16 -3.21
C SER A 28 -15.26 -0.56 -3.61
N GLN A 29 -14.56 -1.33 -2.78
CA GLN A 29 -13.19 -1.77 -3.06
C GLN A 29 -13.13 -2.87 -4.13
N LEU A 30 -14.21 -3.65 -4.26
CA LEU A 30 -14.36 -4.58 -5.38
C LEU A 30 -14.55 -3.79 -6.69
N GLY A 31 -15.34 -2.71 -6.66
CA GLY A 31 -15.43 -1.73 -7.74
C GLY A 31 -14.08 -1.10 -8.10
N ASP A 32 -13.32 -0.64 -7.10
CA ASP A 32 -11.96 -0.08 -7.29
C ASP A 32 -11.05 -1.07 -8.03
N GLY A 33 -11.11 -2.36 -7.66
CA GLY A 33 -10.34 -3.41 -8.33
C GLY A 33 -10.78 -3.64 -9.78
N LEU A 34 -12.09 -3.58 -10.03
CA LEU A 34 -12.65 -3.69 -11.37
C LEU A 34 -12.15 -2.56 -12.28
N ILE A 35 -12.29 -1.31 -11.85
CA ILE A 35 -11.88 -0.15 -12.64
C ILE A 35 -10.36 -0.11 -12.82
N TYR A 36 -9.58 -0.48 -11.79
CA TYR A 36 -8.12 -0.52 -11.84
C TYR A 36 -7.62 -1.33 -13.03
N LEU A 37 -8.02 -2.60 -13.12
CA LEU A 37 -7.58 -3.46 -14.22
C LEU A 37 -8.23 -3.04 -15.55
N SER A 38 -9.48 -2.59 -15.52
CA SER A 38 -10.21 -2.18 -16.73
C SER A 38 -9.55 -1.03 -17.48
N LEU A 39 -9.09 -0.01 -16.76
CA LEU A 39 -8.41 1.12 -17.37
C LEU A 39 -7.06 0.71 -17.98
N ILE A 40 -6.31 -0.18 -17.31
CA ILE A 40 -5.02 -0.69 -17.82
C ILE A 40 -5.22 -1.50 -19.10
N ILE A 41 -6.24 -2.37 -19.14
CA ILE A 41 -6.58 -3.15 -20.33
C ILE A 41 -7.00 -2.22 -21.48
N MET A 42 -7.84 -1.22 -21.20
CA MET A 42 -8.29 -0.27 -22.22
C MET A 42 -7.13 0.52 -22.82
N LEU A 43 -6.16 0.93 -22.01
CA LEU A 43 -4.95 1.59 -22.53
C LEU A 43 -4.14 0.67 -23.46
N ASN A 44 -4.04 -0.63 -23.16
CA ASN A 44 -3.42 -1.59 -24.07
C ASN A 44 -4.22 -1.81 -25.36
N ARG A 45 -5.56 -1.72 -25.32
CA ARG A 45 -6.41 -1.88 -26.51
C ARG A 45 -6.42 -0.65 -27.42
N LEU A 46 -6.34 0.56 -26.84
CA LEU A 46 -6.41 1.82 -27.59
C LEU A 46 -5.07 2.31 -28.14
N LEU A 47 -3.95 1.79 -27.63
CA LEU A 47 -2.61 2.27 -27.96
C LEU A 47 -1.70 1.12 -28.37
N ASP A 48 -0.74 1.42 -29.25
CA ASP A 48 0.35 0.49 -29.56
C ASP A 48 1.21 0.22 -28.31
N GLU A 49 1.88 -0.94 -28.26
CA GLU A 49 2.57 -1.47 -27.06
C GLU A 49 3.47 -0.44 -26.34
N THR A 50 4.28 0.30 -27.08
CA THR A 50 5.19 1.31 -26.52
C THR A 50 4.42 2.46 -25.87
N ARG A 51 3.34 2.92 -26.52
CA ARG A 51 2.50 4.02 -26.01
C ARG A 51 1.63 3.54 -24.85
N ALA A 52 1.10 2.32 -24.91
CA ALA A 52 0.33 1.69 -23.84
C ALA A 52 1.16 1.61 -22.56
N THR A 53 2.40 1.14 -22.65
CA THR A 53 3.30 1.03 -21.49
C THR A 53 3.54 2.39 -20.80
N ALA A 54 3.83 3.43 -21.59
CA ALA A 54 4.00 4.78 -21.06
C ALA A 54 2.69 5.33 -20.46
N ALA A 55 1.56 5.12 -21.14
CA ALA A 55 0.25 5.57 -20.70
C ALA A 55 -0.19 4.92 -19.39
N ILE A 56 0.08 3.62 -19.20
CA ILE A 56 -0.19 2.88 -17.95
C ILE A 56 0.66 3.45 -16.81
N GLY A 57 1.94 3.74 -17.08
CA GLY A 57 2.81 4.42 -16.12
C GLY A 57 2.25 5.77 -15.67
N ILE A 58 1.80 6.62 -16.62
CA ILE A 58 1.17 7.91 -16.32
C ILE A 58 -0.11 7.72 -15.51
N LEU A 59 -0.98 6.79 -15.90
CA LEU A 59 -2.22 6.49 -15.19
C LEU A 59 -1.95 6.13 -13.72
N LEU A 60 -0.98 5.26 -13.48
CA LEU A 60 -0.61 4.79 -12.14
C LEU A 60 0.03 5.89 -11.29
N ILE A 61 0.79 6.80 -11.90
CA ILE A 61 1.27 8.03 -11.25
C ILE A 61 0.08 8.91 -10.85
N CYS A 62 -0.89 9.11 -11.74
CA CYS A 62 -2.10 9.86 -11.42
C CYS A 62 -2.92 9.19 -10.30
N GLN A 63 -2.91 7.86 -10.19
CA GLN A 63 -3.56 7.17 -9.07
C GLN A 63 -2.80 7.27 -7.74
N THR A 64 -1.48 7.47 -7.77
CA THR A 64 -0.65 7.40 -6.56
C THR A 64 -0.21 8.76 -6.04
N ALA A 65 0.22 9.67 -6.93
CA ALA A 65 0.78 10.96 -6.55
C ALA A 65 -0.19 11.86 -5.76
N PRO A 66 -1.47 12.02 -6.14
CA PRO A 66 -2.41 12.83 -5.37
C PRO A 66 -2.61 12.29 -3.96
N ARG A 67 -2.68 10.96 -3.79
CA ARG A 67 -2.78 10.34 -2.47
C ARG A 67 -1.60 10.67 -1.56
N VAL A 68 -0.37 10.70 -2.10
CA VAL A 68 0.82 11.09 -1.34
C VAL A 68 0.79 12.59 -0.98
N LEU A 69 0.47 13.44 -1.95
CA LEU A 69 0.44 14.90 -1.76
C LEU A 69 -0.67 15.36 -0.82
N PHE A 70 -1.89 14.86 -1.03
CA PHE A 70 -3.05 15.22 -0.22
C PHE A 70 -3.12 14.45 1.08
N GLY A 71 -2.56 13.25 1.18
CA GLY A 71 -2.58 12.44 2.40
C GLY A 71 -1.98 13.15 3.61
N LEU A 72 -0.88 13.89 3.40
CA LEU A 72 -0.25 14.73 4.43
C LEU A 72 -1.17 15.82 4.98
N LEU A 73 -1.99 16.42 4.10
CA LEU A 73 -2.88 17.53 4.45
C LEU A 73 -4.25 17.05 4.90
N ALA A 74 -4.68 15.87 4.43
CA ALA A 74 -6.01 15.33 4.61
C ALA A 74 -6.38 15.23 6.10
N GLY A 75 -5.48 14.76 6.96
CA GLY A 75 -5.73 14.67 8.41
C GLY A 75 -6.15 16.00 9.04
N VAL A 76 -5.49 17.11 8.68
CA VAL A 76 -5.77 18.44 9.24
C VAL A 76 -7.14 18.97 8.84
N TYR A 77 -7.54 18.72 7.59
CA TYR A 77 -8.80 19.24 7.05
C TYR A 77 -9.99 18.33 7.39
N VAL A 78 -9.79 17.02 7.41
CA VAL A 78 -10.83 16.02 7.68
C VAL A 78 -11.38 16.15 9.10
N ASP A 79 -10.53 16.50 10.07
CA ASP A 79 -10.97 16.70 11.46
C ASP A 79 -11.88 17.93 11.64
N ARG A 80 -11.93 18.84 10.67
CA ARG A 80 -12.77 20.04 10.68
C ARG A 80 -14.12 19.83 10.01
N LEU A 81 -14.30 18.72 9.31
CA LEU A 81 -15.50 18.44 8.52
C LEU A 81 -16.34 17.39 9.23
N ASP A 82 -17.64 17.39 8.95
CA ASP A 82 -18.46 16.25 9.29
C ASP A 82 -17.99 15.04 8.48
N ARG A 83 -17.35 14.10 9.17
CA ARG A 83 -16.76 12.87 8.59
C ARG A 83 -17.80 12.07 7.81
N LYS A 84 -19.05 11.99 8.31
CA LYS A 84 -20.12 11.24 7.64
C LYS A 84 -20.48 11.90 6.32
N ARG A 85 -20.73 13.22 6.33
CA ARG A 85 -21.03 13.97 5.10
C ARG A 85 -19.86 13.94 4.12
N LEU A 86 -18.63 14.08 4.61
CA LEU A 86 -17.43 14.02 3.78
C LEU A 86 -17.31 12.68 3.05
N MET A 87 -17.51 11.57 3.76
CA MET A 87 -17.46 10.23 3.17
C MET A 87 -18.57 10.03 2.12
N ILE A 88 -19.80 10.47 2.39
CA ILE A 88 -20.92 10.37 1.44
C ILE A 88 -20.67 11.20 0.19
N VAL A 89 -20.26 12.46 0.34
CA VAL A 89 -19.96 13.36 -0.80
C VAL A 89 -18.80 12.82 -1.62
N ALA A 90 -17.76 12.29 -0.96
CA ALA A 90 -16.64 11.66 -1.64
C ALA A 90 -17.08 10.45 -2.47
N ASP A 91 -17.88 9.54 -1.92
CA ASP A 91 -18.37 8.38 -2.67
C ASP A 91 -19.27 8.78 -3.86
N VAL A 92 -20.21 9.72 -3.66
CA VAL A 92 -21.04 10.23 -4.77
C VAL A 92 -20.17 10.88 -5.85
N ALA A 93 -19.20 11.71 -5.47
CA ALA A 93 -18.28 12.34 -6.41
C ALA A 93 -17.44 11.29 -7.16
N ARG A 94 -16.92 10.27 -6.48
CA ARG A 94 -16.18 9.17 -7.12
C ARG A 94 -17.04 8.42 -8.13
N GLY A 95 -18.29 8.09 -7.78
CA GLY A 95 -19.21 7.44 -8.71
C GLY A 95 -19.42 8.26 -9.99
N LEU A 96 -19.60 9.58 -9.88
CA LEU A 96 -19.72 10.47 -11.04
C LEU A 96 -18.43 10.55 -11.86
N ILE A 97 -17.27 10.62 -11.19
CA ILE A 97 -15.96 10.66 -11.86
C ILE A 97 -15.70 9.34 -12.61
N VAL A 98 -16.05 8.20 -12.03
CA VAL A 98 -15.93 6.89 -12.68
C VAL A 98 -16.82 6.83 -13.93
N LEU A 99 -18.05 7.34 -13.86
CA LEU A 99 -18.92 7.40 -15.06
C LEU A 99 -18.32 8.28 -16.16
N ALA A 100 -17.55 9.31 -15.84
CA ALA A 100 -16.86 10.12 -16.84
C ALA A 100 -15.82 9.32 -17.65
N CYS A 101 -15.32 8.18 -17.14
CA CYS A 101 -14.48 7.27 -17.91
C CYS A 101 -15.20 6.68 -19.14
N LEU A 102 -16.54 6.66 -19.17
CA LEU A 102 -17.30 6.23 -20.36
C LEU A 102 -17.16 7.19 -21.54
N LEU A 103 -16.69 8.42 -21.32
CA LEU A 103 -16.48 9.41 -22.38
C LEU A 103 -15.23 9.09 -23.23
N VAL A 104 -14.37 8.18 -22.77
CA VAL A 104 -13.18 7.77 -23.52
C VAL A 104 -13.57 6.76 -24.57
N THR A 105 -13.61 7.22 -25.82
CA THR A 105 -13.96 6.37 -26.97
C THR A 105 -12.83 6.29 -28.00
N ARG A 106 -11.90 7.25 -27.97
CA ARG A 106 -10.79 7.36 -28.91
C ARG A 106 -9.47 7.56 -28.17
N PRO A 107 -8.32 7.29 -28.80
CA PRO A 107 -7.00 7.53 -28.19
C PRO A 107 -6.79 8.97 -27.71
N ASP A 108 -7.38 9.96 -28.39
CA ASP A 108 -7.28 11.38 -28.02
C ASP A 108 -8.01 11.72 -26.70
N ASP A 109 -8.92 10.87 -26.24
CA ASP A 109 -9.70 11.08 -25.02
C ASP A 109 -9.00 10.53 -23.76
N ILE A 110 -7.86 9.84 -23.90
CA ILE A 110 -7.18 9.12 -22.81
C ILE A 110 -6.82 10.04 -21.62
N TRP A 111 -6.64 11.34 -21.85
CA TRP A 111 -6.41 12.32 -20.78
C TRP A 111 -7.52 12.31 -19.72
N ILE A 112 -8.75 11.94 -20.09
CA ILE A 112 -9.88 11.81 -19.16
C ILE A 112 -9.57 10.73 -18.12
N TYR A 113 -8.96 9.60 -18.50
CA TYR A 113 -8.54 8.57 -17.54
C TYR A 113 -7.51 9.11 -16.54
N TYR A 114 -6.58 9.94 -16.98
CA TYR A 114 -5.59 10.55 -16.07
C TYR A 114 -6.23 11.51 -15.09
N VAL A 115 -7.16 12.36 -15.56
CA VAL A 115 -7.90 13.29 -14.70
C VAL A 115 -8.79 12.52 -13.72
N CYS A 116 -9.54 11.52 -14.19
CA CYS A 116 -10.37 10.68 -13.33
C CYS A 116 -9.53 9.96 -12.27
N ALA A 117 -8.44 9.31 -12.67
CA ALA A 117 -7.52 8.66 -11.74
C ALA A 117 -6.99 9.62 -10.67
N ALA A 118 -6.61 10.84 -11.06
CA ALA A 118 -6.10 11.84 -10.13
C ALA A 118 -7.17 12.32 -9.13
N LEU A 119 -8.38 12.58 -9.62
CA LEU A 119 -9.50 13.01 -8.78
C LEU A 119 -9.95 11.90 -7.82
N LEU A 120 -10.07 10.66 -8.30
CA LEU A 120 -10.39 9.49 -7.46
C LEU A 120 -9.34 9.31 -6.36
N SER A 121 -8.05 9.42 -6.71
CA SER A 121 -6.93 9.34 -5.76
C SER A 121 -7.00 10.44 -4.69
N ALA A 122 -7.28 11.68 -5.09
CA ALA A 122 -7.42 12.81 -4.16
C ALA A 122 -8.60 12.60 -3.19
N LEU A 123 -9.75 12.12 -3.67
CA LEU A 123 -10.90 11.79 -2.83
C LEU A 123 -10.56 10.62 -1.88
N SER A 124 -9.79 9.64 -2.33
CA SER A 124 -9.24 8.54 -1.50
C SER A 124 -8.30 9.00 -0.40
N ALA A 125 -7.53 10.05 -0.64
CA ALA A 125 -6.66 10.66 0.36
C ALA A 125 -7.45 11.23 1.56
N VAL A 126 -8.64 11.79 1.33
CA VAL A 126 -9.48 12.37 2.40
C VAL A 126 -10.45 11.35 3.02
N PHE A 127 -10.85 10.33 2.28
CA PHE A 127 -11.78 9.31 2.77
C PHE A 127 -11.16 8.39 3.82
N ALA A 128 -9.91 7.96 3.61
CA ALA A 128 -9.20 7.05 4.49
C ALA A 128 -9.08 7.57 5.95
N PRO A 129 -8.60 8.79 6.22
CA PRO A 129 -8.55 9.33 7.58
C PRO A 129 -9.94 9.53 8.19
N ALA A 130 -10.95 9.93 7.40
CA ALA A 130 -12.32 10.08 7.88
C ALA A 130 -12.91 8.75 8.37
N LYS A 131 -12.66 7.67 7.62
CA LYS A 131 -13.02 6.30 7.99
C LYS A 131 -12.30 5.87 9.26
N SER A 132 -10.97 6.00 9.30
CA SER A 132 -10.17 5.60 10.47
C SER A 132 -10.59 6.31 11.74
N ALA A 133 -10.92 7.61 11.66
CA ALA A 133 -11.39 8.40 12.79
C ALA A 133 -12.85 8.10 13.19
N SER A 134 -13.63 7.47 12.31
CA SER A 134 -15.01 7.05 12.58
C SER A 134 -15.07 5.66 13.21
N LEU A 135 -14.09 4.79 12.94
CA LEU A 135 -14.06 3.40 13.41
C LEU A 135 -14.21 3.24 14.95
N PRO A 136 -13.58 4.07 15.81
CA PRO A 136 -13.75 3.97 17.26
C PRO A 136 -15.16 4.22 17.79
N HIS A 137 -16.06 4.80 16.98
CA HIS A 137 -17.47 4.98 17.34
C HIS A 137 -18.32 3.74 17.03
N LEU A 138 -17.78 2.79 16.26
CA LEU A 138 -18.52 1.62 15.79
C LEU A 138 -18.16 0.33 16.54
N VAL A 139 -16.98 0.31 17.18
CA VAL A 139 -16.45 -0.84 17.92
C VAL A 139 -15.90 -0.40 19.28
N THR A 140 -15.78 -1.32 20.24
CA THR A 140 -15.11 -1.00 21.53
C THR A 140 -13.60 -0.88 21.36
N LYS A 141 -12.92 -0.21 22.30
CA LYS A 141 -11.46 -0.03 22.28
C LYS A 141 -10.71 -1.36 22.13
N ASP A 142 -11.12 -2.39 22.88
CA ASP A 142 -10.49 -3.72 22.85
C ASP A 142 -10.70 -4.46 21.51
N GLN A 143 -11.65 -4.01 20.70
CA GLN A 143 -11.97 -4.58 19.39
C GLN A 143 -11.32 -3.84 18.22
N LEU A 144 -10.66 -2.70 18.47
CA LEU A 144 -10.10 -1.85 17.41
C LEU A 144 -9.04 -2.57 16.57
N LEU A 145 -8.15 -3.34 17.19
CA LEU A 145 -7.13 -4.08 16.47
C LEU A 145 -7.77 -5.07 15.48
N ILE A 146 -8.72 -5.86 15.96
CA ILE A 146 -9.44 -6.86 15.17
C ILE A 146 -10.25 -6.20 14.05
N ALA A 147 -10.91 -5.07 14.35
CA ALA A 147 -11.67 -4.31 13.37
C ALA A 147 -10.78 -3.74 12.24
N ASN A 148 -9.57 -3.25 12.58
CA ASN A 148 -8.58 -2.82 11.60
C ASN A 148 -8.09 -4.00 10.75
N THR A 149 -7.75 -5.13 11.37
CA THR A 149 -7.33 -6.33 10.65
C THR A 149 -8.41 -6.83 9.69
N LEU A 150 -9.67 -6.93 10.14
CA LEU A 150 -10.80 -7.30 9.27
C LEU A 150 -10.99 -6.31 8.12
N SER A 151 -10.84 -5.01 8.38
CA SER A 151 -10.96 -3.97 7.35
C SER A 151 -9.84 -4.06 6.30
N GLN A 152 -8.59 -4.31 6.74
CA GLN A 152 -7.46 -4.49 5.84
C GLN A 152 -7.58 -5.78 5.02
N THR A 153 -7.92 -6.89 5.66
CA THR A 153 -8.16 -8.17 4.95
C THR A 153 -9.30 -8.02 3.95
N GLY A 154 -10.41 -7.39 4.35
CA GLY A 154 -11.53 -7.08 3.46
C GLY A 154 -11.11 -6.27 2.25
N PHE A 155 -10.26 -5.25 2.44
CA PHE A 155 -9.70 -4.46 1.34
C PHE A 155 -8.92 -5.29 0.32
N TYR A 156 -7.96 -6.08 0.77
CA TYR A 156 -7.16 -6.87 -0.17
C TYR A 156 -7.98 -7.95 -0.86
N VAL A 157 -8.92 -8.60 -0.16
CA VAL A 157 -9.82 -9.58 -0.76
C VAL A 157 -10.73 -8.92 -1.79
N ALA A 158 -11.35 -7.79 -1.46
CA ALA A 158 -12.24 -7.06 -2.36
C ALA A 158 -11.50 -6.58 -3.61
N LEU A 159 -10.37 -5.89 -3.43
CA LEU A 159 -9.58 -5.34 -4.53
C LEU A 159 -9.14 -6.45 -5.50
N THR A 160 -8.60 -7.55 -4.98
CA THR A 160 -8.08 -8.65 -5.81
C THR A 160 -9.18 -9.45 -6.48
N THR A 161 -10.30 -9.65 -5.77
CA THR A 161 -11.49 -10.26 -6.39
C THR A 161 -12.02 -9.35 -7.50
N GLY A 162 -12.01 -8.04 -7.29
CA GLY A 162 -12.35 -7.04 -8.29
C GLY A 162 -11.46 -7.10 -9.52
N THR A 163 -10.14 -7.12 -9.37
CA THR A 163 -9.21 -7.24 -10.51
C THR A 163 -9.41 -8.56 -11.25
N ALA A 164 -9.59 -9.67 -10.52
CA ALA A 164 -9.88 -10.96 -11.13
C ALA A 164 -11.19 -10.97 -11.94
N LEU A 165 -12.24 -10.39 -11.38
CA LEU A 165 -13.53 -10.24 -12.05
C LEU A 165 -13.45 -9.29 -13.25
N ALA A 166 -12.58 -8.28 -13.24
CA ALA A 166 -12.42 -7.37 -14.38
C ALA A 166 -11.88 -8.09 -15.61
N GLY A 167 -10.86 -8.93 -15.44
CA GLY A 167 -10.33 -9.73 -16.53
C GLY A 167 -11.41 -10.62 -17.18
N VAL A 168 -12.27 -11.24 -16.36
CA VAL A 168 -13.39 -12.07 -16.84
C VAL A 168 -14.47 -11.22 -17.50
N LEU A 169 -14.92 -10.14 -16.87
CA LEU A 169 -15.97 -9.27 -17.40
C LEU A 169 -15.56 -8.66 -18.73
N ILE A 170 -14.32 -8.16 -18.85
CA ILE A 170 -13.82 -7.59 -20.10
C ILE A 170 -13.66 -8.67 -21.15
N GLY A 171 -13.17 -9.86 -20.79
CA GLY A 171 -13.07 -10.97 -21.75
C GLY A 171 -14.44 -11.43 -22.29
N VAL A 172 -15.49 -11.41 -21.47
CA VAL A 172 -16.84 -11.85 -21.86
C VAL A 172 -17.62 -10.79 -22.64
N PHE A 173 -17.58 -9.54 -22.17
CA PHE A 173 -18.35 -8.44 -22.76
C PHE A 173 -17.58 -7.65 -23.82
N ASP A 174 -16.30 -7.97 -24.01
CA ASP A 174 -15.34 -7.25 -24.87
C ASP A 174 -15.33 -5.72 -24.64
N SER A 175 -15.65 -5.30 -23.40
CA SER A 175 -15.88 -3.91 -23.07
C SER A 175 -15.62 -3.63 -21.58
N PRO A 176 -15.00 -2.48 -21.24
CA PRO A 176 -14.85 -2.05 -19.85
C PRO A 176 -16.13 -1.41 -19.27
N VAL A 177 -17.15 -1.17 -20.10
CA VAL A 177 -18.39 -0.48 -19.70
C VAL A 177 -19.08 -1.15 -18.51
N PRO A 178 -19.25 -2.49 -18.46
CA PRO A 178 -19.86 -3.15 -17.30
C PRO A 178 -19.08 -2.92 -16.00
N ALA A 179 -17.75 -2.93 -16.07
CA ALA A 179 -16.89 -2.69 -14.91
C ALA A 179 -17.02 -1.23 -14.41
N ILE A 180 -17.04 -0.26 -15.34
CA ILE A 180 -17.22 1.16 -15.01
C ILE A 180 -18.59 1.41 -14.35
N ILE A 181 -19.67 0.85 -14.92
CA ILE A 181 -21.03 1.00 -14.38
C ILE A 181 -21.13 0.33 -13.01
N PHE A 182 -20.58 -0.88 -12.87
CA PHE A 182 -20.57 -1.59 -11.59
C PHE A 182 -19.87 -0.77 -10.52
N ASP A 183 -18.68 -0.24 -10.81
CA ASP A 183 -17.89 0.54 -9.86
C ASP A 183 -18.63 1.84 -9.46
N ALA A 184 -19.23 2.56 -10.42
CA ALA A 184 -20.05 3.72 -10.12
C ALA A 184 -21.24 3.40 -9.19
N ILE A 185 -21.93 2.27 -9.43
CA ILE A 185 -23.00 1.79 -8.54
C ILE A 185 -22.45 1.42 -7.17
N SER A 186 -21.26 0.81 -7.13
CA SER A 186 -20.60 0.38 -5.90
C SER A 186 -20.35 1.53 -4.93
N PHE A 187 -19.95 2.70 -5.46
CA PHE A 187 -19.82 3.93 -4.67
C PHE A 187 -21.17 4.43 -4.14
N GLY A 188 -22.23 4.39 -4.96
CA GLY A 188 -23.58 4.73 -4.51
C GLY A 188 -24.05 3.81 -3.37
N VAL A 189 -23.79 2.52 -3.48
CA VAL A 189 -24.09 1.52 -2.44
C VAL A 189 -23.30 1.82 -1.16
N SER A 190 -21.99 2.10 -1.25
CA SER A 190 -21.17 2.51 -0.10
C SER A 190 -21.73 3.76 0.59
N ALA A 191 -22.09 4.79 -0.18
CA ALA A 191 -22.69 6.02 0.34
C ALA A 191 -23.99 5.74 1.10
N LEU A 192 -24.84 4.82 0.62
CA LEU A 192 -26.07 4.41 1.30
C LEU A 192 -25.77 3.70 2.64
N PHE A 193 -24.82 2.76 2.65
CA PHE A 193 -24.39 2.09 3.88
C PHE A 193 -23.83 3.07 4.91
N ILE A 194 -23.06 4.06 4.46
CA ILE A 194 -22.50 5.11 5.34
C ILE A 194 -23.61 6.06 5.84
N ALA A 195 -24.58 6.41 4.99
CA ALA A 195 -25.72 7.23 5.35
C ALA A 195 -26.57 6.59 6.46
N ALA A 196 -26.67 5.26 6.48
CA ALA A 196 -27.37 4.51 7.52
C ALA A 196 -26.60 4.42 8.86
N LEU A 197 -25.30 4.77 8.91
CA LEU A 197 -24.51 4.64 10.14
C LEU A 197 -24.93 5.68 11.19
N PRO A 198 -25.03 5.28 12.47
CA PRO A 198 -25.29 6.18 13.59
C PRO A 198 -24.00 6.91 14.02
N LEU A 199 -23.35 7.60 13.08
CA LEU A 199 -22.19 8.43 13.39
C LEU A 199 -22.66 9.78 13.96
N PRO A 200 -22.11 10.23 15.10
CA PRO A 200 -22.46 11.52 15.66
C PRO A 200 -22.06 12.65 14.71
N HIS A 201 -22.94 13.62 14.54
CA HIS A 201 -22.64 14.86 13.82
C HIS A 201 -21.78 15.74 14.74
N HIS A 202 -20.48 15.45 14.80
CA HIS A 202 -19.52 16.21 15.58
C HIS A 202 -18.47 16.80 14.63
N VAL A 203 -18.60 18.10 14.35
CA VAL A 203 -17.46 18.91 13.92
C VAL A 203 -16.61 19.11 15.18
N GLN A 204 -15.52 18.35 15.32
CA GLN A 204 -14.59 18.63 16.41
C GLN A 204 -14.07 20.06 16.25
N ARG A 205 -13.92 20.78 17.37
CA ARG A 205 -13.09 21.99 17.37
C ARG A 205 -11.72 21.56 16.87
N ALA A 206 -11.35 22.07 15.69
CA ALA A 206 -10.09 21.75 15.03
C ALA A 206 -8.96 21.68 16.06
N SER A 207 -8.14 20.63 16.02
CA SER A 207 -6.82 20.77 16.60
C SER A 207 -6.20 22.03 15.99
N THR A 208 -5.59 22.89 16.80
CA THR A 208 -5.05 24.17 16.36
C THR A 208 -3.89 24.02 15.37
N GLN A 209 -3.53 22.77 15.02
CA GLN A 209 -2.48 22.44 14.06
C GLN A 209 -2.82 23.04 12.70
N ARG A 210 -2.00 24.01 12.29
CA ARG A 210 -2.04 24.63 10.97
C ARG A 210 -1.29 23.73 9.98
N ALA A 211 -1.56 23.86 8.69
CA ALA A 211 -0.76 23.21 7.65
C ALA A 211 0.75 23.49 7.82
N ALA A 212 1.11 24.71 8.26
CA ALA A 212 2.48 25.08 8.61
C ALA A 212 3.10 24.19 9.70
N GLN A 213 2.30 23.72 10.66
CA GLN A 213 2.76 22.82 11.71
C GLN A 213 2.99 21.40 11.18
N VAL A 214 2.16 20.88 10.27
CA VAL A 214 2.41 19.58 9.62
C VAL A 214 3.72 19.61 8.82
N TRP A 215 3.96 20.70 8.08
CA TRP A 215 5.22 20.87 7.36
C TRP A 215 6.42 20.96 8.30
N ALA A 216 6.29 21.65 9.44
CA ALA A 216 7.34 21.71 10.45
C ALA A 216 7.60 20.33 11.07
N GLU A 217 6.56 19.57 11.41
CA GLU A 217 6.65 18.23 11.97
C GLU A 217 7.26 17.23 10.97
N LEU A 218 6.92 17.32 9.69
CA LEU A 218 7.56 16.54 8.62
C LEU A 218 9.04 16.89 8.50
N LYS A 219 9.39 18.18 8.52
CA LYS A 219 10.78 18.64 8.45
C LYS A 219 11.60 18.17 9.65
N ASP A 220 11.01 18.18 10.85
CA ASP A 220 11.64 17.66 12.06
C ASP A 220 11.82 16.14 11.99
N GLY A 221 10.83 15.41 11.48
CA GLY A 221 10.92 13.97 11.23
C GLY A 221 12.04 13.64 10.24
N LEU A 222 12.14 14.38 9.13
CA LEU A 222 13.21 14.22 8.15
C LEU A 222 14.60 14.55 8.73
N ARG A 223 14.71 15.61 9.54
CA ARG A 223 15.97 15.96 10.24
C ARG A 223 16.39 14.87 11.23
N PHE A 224 15.43 14.32 11.97
CA PHE A 224 15.68 13.23 12.90
C PHE A 224 16.16 11.97 12.16
N ILE A 225 15.48 11.58 11.08
CA ILE A 225 15.88 10.46 10.22
C ILE A 225 17.30 10.69 9.70
N ALA A 226 17.60 11.88 9.18
CA ALA A 226 18.93 12.21 8.66
C ALA A 226 20.05 12.10 9.70
N GLY A 227 19.73 12.29 10.99
CA GLY A 227 20.67 12.10 12.10
C GLY A 227 20.93 10.63 12.48
N GLN A 228 20.09 9.69 12.03
CA GLN A 228 20.21 8.28 12.39
C GLN A 228 20.60 7.43 11.18
N ARG A 229 21.87 6.99 11.13
CA ARG A 229 22.41 6.15 10.05
C ARG A 229 21.57 4.91 9.76
N LEU A 230 21.01 4.29 10.80
CA LEU A 230 20.12 3.13 10.68
C LEU A 230 18.84 3.46 9.91
N LEU A 231 18.16 4.56 10.24
CA LEU A 231 16.92 4.97 9.57
C LEU A 231 17.19 5.37 8.12
N VAL A 232 18.25 6.15 7.87
CA VAL A 232 18.64 6.54 6.51
C VAL A 232 18.88 5.32 5.63
N GLY A 233 19.72 4.37 6.06
CA GLY A 233 20.04 3.21 5.23
C GLY A 233 18.87 2.22 5.09
N SER A 234 17.98 2.12 6.09
CA SER A 234 16.75 1.33 5.97
C SER A 234 15.78 1.94 4.95
N ILE A 235 15.58 3.25 5.00
CA ILE A 235 14.73 3.99 4.06
C ILE A 235 15.33 3.98 2.66
N ALA A 236 16.65 4.13 2.53
CA ALA A 236 17.35 4.06 1.25
C ALA A 236 17.21 2.67 0.62
N GLY A 237 17.44 1.60 1.39
CA GLY A 237 17.27 0.23 0.91
C GLY A 237 15.82 -0.08 0.52
N PHE A 238 14.84 0.40 1.30
CA PHE A 238 13.43 0.26 0.94
C PHE A 238 13.06 1.09 -0.30
N SER A 239 13.56 2.31 -0.42
CA SER A 239 13.32 3.16 -1.60
C SER A 239 13.90 2.50 -2.85
N LEU A 240 15.10 1.94 -2.77
CA LEU A 240 15.71 1.18 -3.87
C LEU A 240 14.90 -0.08 -4.21
N THR A 241 14.31 -0.72 -3.21
CA THR A 241 13.37 -1.84 -3.40
C THR A 241 12.13 -1.40 -4.16
N MET A 242 11.52 -0.30 -3.74
CA MET A 242 10.35 0.26 -4.41
C MET A 242 10.67 0.61 -5.87
N LEU A 243 11.84 1.18 -6.15
CA LEU A 243 12.30 1.47 -7.51
C LEU A 243 12.28 0.26 -8.43
N GLY A 244 12.64 -0.93 -7.93
CA GLY A 244 12.53 -2.17 -8.68
C GLY A 244 11.11 -2.73 -8.79
N ALA A 245 10.32 -2.57 -7.73
CA ALA A 245 8.95 -3.09 -7.66
C ALA A 245 7.94 -2.31 -8.52
N GLY A 246 8.22 -1.10 -9.00
CA GLY A 246 7.33 -0.42 -9.95
C GLY A 246 7.20 -1.15 -11.29
N ALA A 247 8.21 -1.96 -11.67
CA ALA A 247 8.15 -2.81 -12.86
C ALA A 247 6.96 -3.78 -12.80
N THR A 248 6.68 -4.38 -11.63
CA THR A 248 5.51 -5.27 -11.48
C THR A 248 4.19 -4.52 -11.58
N ASN A 249 4.11 -3.30 -11.04
CA ASN A 249 2.85 -2.54 -11.08
C ASN A 249 2.50 -2.03 -12.48
N VAL A 250 3.51 -1.58 -13.25
CA VAL A 250 3.29 -0.95 -14.57
C VAL A 250 3.34 -1.97 -15.71
N LEU A 251 4.29 -2.90 -15.67
CA LEU A 251 4.65 -3.72 -16.84
C LEU A 251 4.03 -5.11 -16.82
N PHE A 252 3.41 -5.54 -15.71
CA PHE A 252 2.89 -6.90 -15.59
C PHE A 252 1.73 -7.19 -16.55
N VAL A 253 0.80 -6.25 -16.74
CA VAL A 253 -0.29 -6.43 -17.71
C VAL A 253 0.24 -6.48 -19.16
N PRO A 254 1.06 -5.51 -19.63
CA PRO A 254 1.71 -5.62 -20.94
C PRO A 254 2.51 -6.92 -21.12
N PHE A 255 3.18 -7.41 -20.08
CA PHE A 255 3.93 -8.66 -20.14
C PHE A 255 3.02 -9.88 -20.37
N VAL A 256 1.91 -9.97 -19.65
CA VAL A 256 0.98 -11.10 -19.78
C VAL A 256 0.24 -11.06 -21.12
N VAL A 257 -0.19 -9.87 -21.55
CA VAL A 257 -1.03 -9.71 -22.74
C VAL A 257 -0.20 -9.68 -24.02
N ASN A 258 0.83 -8.83 -24.08
CA ASN A 258 1.58 -8.59 -25.31
C ASN A 258 2.75 -9.58 -25.46
N ASP A 259 3.59 -9.74 -24.42
CA ASP A 259 4.78 -10.61 -24.51
C ASP A 259 4.46 -12.10 -24.45
N LEU A 260 3.42 -12.50 -23.70
CA LEU A 260 3.00 -13.90 -23.58
C LEU A 260 1.78 -14.23 -24.46
N GLY A 261 1.12 -13.23 -25.06
CA GLY A 261 -0.01 -13.43 -25.97
C GLY A 261 -1.25 -14.01 -25.29
N LEU A 262 -1.44 -13.76 -23.99
CA LEU A 262 -2.54 -14.31 -23.20
C LEU A 262 -3.69 -13.32 -23.08
N SER A 263 -4.89 -13.84 -22.84
CA SER A 263 -6.04 -13.02 -22.51
C SER A 263 -5.88 -12.34 -21.15
N GLU A 264 -6.57 -11.21 -20.97
CA GLU A 264 -6.46 -10.37 -19.78
C GLU A 264 -6.99 -11.07 -18.51
N THR A 265 -7.80 -12.13 -18.68
CA THR A 265 -8.22 -13.05 -17.61
C THR A 265 -7.06 -13.67 -16.83
N TRP A 266 -5.92 -13.91 -17.48
CA TRP A 266 -4.75 -14.50 -16.82
C TRP A 266 -4.18 -13.58 -15.74
N VAL A 267 -4.15 -12.27 -15.97
CA VAL A 267 -3.69 -11.28 -14.99
C VAL A 267 -4.45 -11.44 -13.68
N GLY A 268 -5.78 -11.50 -13.78
CA GLY A 268 -6.67 -11.67 -12.64
C GLY A 268 -6.42 -12.95 -11.85
N PHE A 269 -6.25 -14.08 -12.53
CA PHE A 269 -5.95 -15.36 -11.86
C PHE A 269 -4.57 -15.37 -11.21
N ILE A 270 -3.57 -14.73 -11.83
CA ILE A 270 -2.23 -14.64 -11.25
C ILE A 270 -2.24 -13.76 -10.00
N ASP A 271 -2.96 -12.63 -10.00
CA ASP A 271 -3.13 -11.77 -8.82
C ASP A 271 -3.77 -12.53 -7.64
N LEU A 272 -4.78 -13.37 -7.90
CA LEU A 272 -5.37 -14.22 -6.87
C LEU A 272 -4.34 -15.14 -6.20
N THR A 273 -3.39 -15.67 -6.97
CA THR A 273 -2.33 -16.53 -6.43
C THR A 273 -1.33 -15.77 -5.56
N GLN A 274 -1.06 -14.51 -5.89
CA GLN A 274 -0.29 -13.63 -5.03
C GLN A 274 -0.97 -13.43 -3.67
N VAL A 275 -2.29 -13.20 -3.66
CA VAL A 275 -3.05 -13.08 -2.40
C VAL A 275 -3.05 -14.39 -1.62
N MET A 276 -3.16 -15.54 -2.28
CA MET A 276 -3.02 -16.83 -1.59
C MET A 276 -1.68 -16.94 -0.86
N GLY A 277 -0.58 -16.52 -1.50
CA GLY A 277 0.73 -16.41 -0.85
C GLY A 277 0.72 -15.48 0.36
N MET A 278 0.13 -14.29 0.21
CA MET A 278 0.04 -13.30 1.29
C MET A 278 -0.79 -13.79 2.48
N VAL A 279 -1.85 -14.56 2.25
CA VAL A 279 -2.66 -15.17 3.31
C VAL A 279 -1.92 -16.34 3.94
N ALA A 280 -1.28 -17.19 3.15
CA ALA A 280 -0.58 -18.38 3.61
C ALA A 280 0.57 -18.04 4.58
N ILE A 281 1.35 -17.00 4.30
CA ILE A 281 2.49 -16.63 5.15
C ILE A 281 2.05 -16.19 6.56
N ASN A 282 0.84 -15.66 6.73
CA ASN A 282 0.34 -15.24 8.04
C ASN A 282 0.21 -16.42 9.03
N LEU A 283 0.07 -17.65 8.54
CA LEU A 283 0.08 -18.87 9.37
C LEU A 283 1.47 -19.16 9.98
N PHE A 284 2.52 -18.61 9.38
CA PHE A 284 3.91 -18.88 9.74
C PHE A 284 4.65 -17.64 10.27
N VAL A 285 4.11 -16.43 10.07
CA VAL A 285 4.81 -15.17 10.37
C VAL A 285 5.29 -15.09 11.83
N ALA A 286 4.48 -15.54 12.79
CA ALA A 286 4.87 -15.56 14.21
C ALA A 286 6.02 -16.55 14.49
N ARG A 287 6.03 -17.70 13.81
CA ARG A 287 7.11 -18.69 13.94
C ARG A 287 8.42 -18.18 13.32
N ILE A 288 8.32 -17.44 12.21
CA ILE A 288 9.46 -16.79 11.56
C ILE A 288 10.01 -15.69 12.46
N ALA A 289 9.15 -14.82 12.99
CA ALA A 289 9.52 -13.74 13.91
C ALA A 289 10.14 -14.24 15.23
N ALA A 290 9.75 -15.44 15.69
CA ALA A 290 10.35 -16.06 16.88
C ALA A 290 11.76 -16.63 16.63
N ARG A 291 12.12 -16.94 15.37
CA ARG A 291 13.40 -17.58 15.00
C ARG A 291 14.43 -16.61 14.43
N TYR A 292 13.99 -15.54 13.79
CA TYR A 292 14.85 -14.63 13.03
C TYR A 292 14.66 -13.19 13.49
N THR A 293 15.73 -12.39 13.41
CA THR A 293 15.66 -10.97 13.73
C THR A 293 14.87 -10.20 12.66
N PRO A 294 14.21 -9.07 13.01
CA PRO A 294 13.50 -8.23 12.03
C PRO A 294 14.36 -7.83 10.83
N ALA A 295 15.66 -7.58 11.04
CA ALA A 295 16.60 -7.26 9.96
C ALA A 295 16.77 -8.41 8.96
N VAL A 296 16.90 -9.64 9.43
CA VAL A 296 17.03 -10.83 8.57
C VAL A 296 15.74 -11.08 7.79
N ILE A 297 14.59 -10.99 8.46
CA ILE A 297 13.28 -11.19 7.83
C ILE A 297 13.03 -10.15 6.74
N PHE A 298 13.29 -8.88 7.04
CA PHE A 298 13.14 -7.78 6.10
C PHE A 298 14.07 -7.92 4.89
N GLY A 299 15.36 -8.13 5.15
CA GLY A 299 16.37 -8.31 4.12
C GLY A 299 16.10 -9.50 3.20
N ALA A 300 15.92 -10.68 3.78
CA ALA A 300 15.66 -11.90 3.02
C ALA A 300 14.32 -11.84 2.27
N GLY A 301 13.28 -11.24 2.86
CA GLY A 301 11.99 -11.04 2.21
C GLY A 301 12.10 -10.15 0.97
N ILE A 302 12.80 -9.02 1.08
CA ILE A 302 13.02 -8.12 -0.06
C ILE A 302 13.91 -8.76 -1.13
N VAL A 303 14.98 -9.46 -0.74
CA VAL A 303 15.83 -10.18 -1.70
C VAL A 303 15.02 -11.25 -2.44
N GLY A 304 14.22 -12.03 -1.74
CA GLY A 304 13.32 -13.01 -2.34
C GLY A 304 12.32 -12.37 -3.30
N LEU A 305 11.76 -11.21 -2.94
CA LEU A 305 10.89 -10.43 -3.82
C LEU A 305 11.63 -9.96 -5.07
N GLY A 306 12.81 -9.34 -4.93
CA GLY A 306 13.60 -8.86 -6.07
C GLY A 306 14.02 -9.97 -7.02
N LEU A 307 14.49 -11.10 -6.50
CA LEU A 307 14.89 -12.24 -7.32
C LEU A 307 13.69 -12.86 -8.07
N SER A 308 12.53 -12.94 -7.41
CA SER A 308 11.31 -13.45 -8.06
C SER A 308 10.73 -12.47 -9.08
N ILE A 309 10.90 -11.17 -8.90
CA ILE A 309 10.58 -10.15 -9.93
C ILE A 309 11.52 -10.30 -11.13
N ALA A 310 12.82 -10.47 -10.89
CA ALA A 310 13.78 -10.68 -11.96
C ALA A 310 13.47 -11.96 -12.73
N ALA A 311 13.14 -13.04 -12.03
CA ALA A 311 12.75 -14.33 -12.60
C ALA A 311 11.64 -14.21 -13.66
N THR A 312 10.67 -13.31 -13.44
CA THR A 312 9.55 -13.05 -14.38
C THR A 312 10.03 -12.66 -15.78
N GLY A 313 11.13 -11.90 -15.91
CA GLY A 313 11.62 -11.49 -17.23
C GLY A 313 12.07 -12.66 -18.12
N TRP A 314 12.45 -13.80 -17.53
CA TRP A 314 12.83 -15.02 -18.25
C TRP A 314 11.67 -16.00 -18.47
N VAL A 315 10.48 -15.70 -17.95
CA VAL A 315 9.33 -16.62 -18.08
C VAL A 315 8.86 -16.66 -19.53
N GLN A 316 8.81 -17.88 -20.10
CA GLN A 316 8.24 -18.14 -21.43
C GLN A 316 6.88 -18.84 -21.34
N GLN A 317 6.61 -19.55 -20.24
CA GLN A 317 5.37 -20.29 -20.03
C GLN A 317 4.54 -19.64 -18.92
N ALA A 318 3.30 -19.27 -19.24
CA ALA A 318 2.36 -18.59 -18.36
C ALA A 318 2.20 -19.28 -16.99
N TRP A 319 2.19 -20.61 -16.97
CA TRP A 319 1.99 -21.41 -15.75
C TRP A 319 3.06 -21.17 -14.68
N VAL A 320 4.26 -20.73 -15.08
CA VAL A 320 5.36 -20.40 -14.14
C VAL A 320 5.05 -19.13 -13.34
N LEU A 321 4.16 -18.26 -13.83
CA LEU A 321 3.76 -17.04 -13.12
C LEU A 321 2.93 -17.34 -11.87
N PHE A 322 2.17 -18.43 -11.84
CA PHE A 322 1.38 -18.82 -10.66
C PHE A 322 2.26 -19.07 -9.42
N PRO A 323 3.25 -19.99 -9.44
CA PRO A 323 4.12 -20.20 -8.30
C PRO A 323 5.02 -18.98 -8.01
N LEU A 324 5.46 -18.22 -9.03
CA LEU A 324 6.23 -16.98 -8.80
C LEU A 324 5.41 -15.93 -8.05
N SER A 325 4.15 -15.74 -8.41
CA SER A 325 3.25 -14.80 -7.73
C SER A 325 2.92 -15.24 -6.31
N VAL A 326 2.79 -16.53 -6.04
CA VAL A 326 2.71 -17.05 -4.66
C VAL A 326 3.95 -16.64 -3.87
N VAL A 327 5.16 -16.80 -4.44
CA VAL A 327 6.42 -16.37 -3.81
C VAL A 327 6.40 -14.87 -3.55
N TRP A 328 5.93 -14.05 -4.49
CA TRP A 328 5.76 -12.61 -4.27
C TRP A 328 4.90 -12.34 -3.04
N GLY A 329 3.72 -12.95 -2.97
CA GLY A 329 2.79 -12.81 -1.85
C GLY A 329 3.38 -13.22 -0.50
N LEU A 330 4.15 -14.32 -0.46
CA LEU A 330 4.79 -14.81 0.76
C LEU A 330 5.79 -13.81 1.37
N THR A 331 6.37 -12.90 0.58
CA THR A 331 7.35 -11.92 1.08
C THR A 331 6.71 -10.69 1.72
N ILE A 332 5.47 -10.34 1.36
CA ILE A 332 4.86 -9.05 1.68
C ILE A 332 4.62 -8.89 3.19
N ALA A 333 3.92 -9.83 3.82
CA ALA A 333 3.53 -9.69 5.23
C ALA A 333 4.72 -9.70 6.21
N PRO A 334 5.73 -10.59 6.08
CA PRO A 334 6.92 -10.55 6.93
C PRO A 334 7.72 -9.25 6.81
N VAL A 335 7.85 -8.71 5.59
CA VAL A 335 8.53 -7.43 5.35
C VAL A 335 7.79 -6.29 6.03
N GLN A 336 6.45 -6.21 5.89
CA GLN A 336 5.64 -5.20 6.57
C GLN A 336 5.70 -5.30 8.11
N ALA A 337 5.60 -6.50 8.66
CA ALA A 337 5.69 -6.73 10.10
C ALA A 337 7.08 -6.33 10.66
N SER A 338 8.15 -6.62 9.90
CA SER A 338 9.51 -6.23 10.27
C SER A 338 9.69 -4.71 10.20
N ALA A 339 9.17 -4.06 9.15
CA ALA A 339 9.17 -2.60 9.00
C ALA A 339 8.49 -1.91 10.19
N ALA A 340 7.32 -2.40 10.59
CA ALA A 340 6.58 -1.88 11.74
C ALA A 340 7.36 -2.02 13.06
N THR A 341 8.02 -3.16 13.26
CA THR A 341 8.85 -3.40 14.46
C THR A 341 10.04 -2.44 14.54
N LEU A 342 10.67 -2.11 13.40
CA LEU A 342 11.80 -1.16 13.37
C LEU A 342 11.37 0.26 13.71
N VAL A 343 10.19 0.66 13.24
CA VAL A 343 9.60 1.94 13.60
C VAL A 343 9.35 2.02 15.12
N GLN A 344 9.01 0.92 15.77
CA GLN A 344 8.77 0.89 17.21
C GLN A 344 10.02 1.13 18.05
N SER A 345 11.24 0.95 17.52
CA SER A 345 12.47 1.26 18.27
C SER A 345 12.75 2.76 18.38
N VAL A 346 12.06 3.60 17.61
CA VAL A 346 12.17 5.06 17.69
C VAL A 346 11.51 5.57 18.99
N PRO A 347 12.13 6.52 19.73
CA PRO A 347 11.55 7.11 20.93
C PRO A 347 10.15 7.68 20.70
N ASP A 348 9.25 7.47 21.66
CA ASP A 348 7.83 7.83 21.55
C ASP A 348 7.60 9.31 21.17
N ALA A 349 8.44 10.21 21.68
CA ALA A 349 8.33 11.66 21.45
C ALA A 349 8.55 12.09 19.98
N VAL A 350 9.20 11.25 19.16
CA VAL A 350 9.49 11.54 17.74
C VAL A 350 8.97 10.47 16.80
N ARG A 351 8.48 9.32 17.31
CA ARG A 351 8.01 8.18 16.52
C ARG A 351 6.98 8.58 15.47
N GLY A 352 5.92 9.30 15.85
CA GLY A 352 4.87 9.71 14.91
C GLY A 352 5.39 10.55 13.73
N ARG A 353 6.32 11.47 13.99
CA ARG A 353 6.98 12.31 12.97
C ARG A 353 7.89 11.48 12.06
N ALA A 354 8.66 10.57 12.64
CA ALA A 354 9.54 9.68 11.89
C ALA A 354 8.73 8.72 10.98
N VAL A 355 7.60 8.20 11.46
CA VAL A 355 6.69 7.35 10.67
C VAL A 355 6.11 8.12 9.49
N SER A 356 5.52 9.29 9.74
CA SER A 356 4.93 10.11 8.67
C SER A 356 5.97 10.50 7.61
N ALA A 357 7.18 10.86 8.03
CA ALA A 357 8.28 11.15 7.11
C ALA A 357 8.71 9.91 6.30
N THR A 358 8.78 8.74 6.94
CA THR A 358 9.10 7.47 6.26
C THR A 358 8.04 7.11 5.23
N GLU A 359 6.76 7.13 5.60
CA GLU A 359 5.65 6.84 4.68
C GLU A 359 5.63 7.79 3.48
N THR A 360 5.91 9.08 3.71
CA THR A 360 6.01 10.08 2.65
C THR A 360 7.15 9.78 1.67
N LEU A 361 8.34 9.49 2.19
CA LEU A 361 9.52 9.16 1.37
C LEU A 361 9.29 7.88 0.55
N VAL A 362 8.70 6.86 1.19
CA VAL A 362 8.29 5.62 0.53
C VAL A 362 7.26 5.88 -0.57
N GLY A 363 6.26 6.71 -0.31
CA GLY A 363 5.25 7.09 -1.29
C GLY A 363 5.86 7.78 -2.51
N ILE A 364 6.79 8.72 -2.29
CA ILE A 364 7.53 9.39 -3.37
C ILE A 364 8.37 8.38 -4.17
N ALA A 365 9.10 7.50 -3.48
CA ALA A 365 9.90 6.46 -4.13
C ALA A 365 9.03 5.53 -5.00
N ASN A 366 7.83 5.18 -4.55
CA ASN A 366 6.88 4.37 -5.30
C ASN A 366 6.40 5.10 -6.57
N VAL A 367 6.02 6.38 -6.48
CA VAL A 367 5.62 7.18 -7.65
C VAL A 367 6.76 7.30 -8.66
N LEU A 368 7.98 7.58 -8.19
CA LEU A 368 9.16 7.64 -9.04
C LEU A 368 9.46 6.29 -9.70
N SER A 369 9.28 5.19 -8.96
CA SER A 369 9.44 3.85 -9.50
C SER A 369 8.50 3.58 -10.67
N MET A 370 7.21 3.93 -10.53
CA MET A 370 6.24 3.74 -11.61
C MET A 370 6.60 4.54 -12.86
N ALA A 371 7.06 5.78 -12.68
CA ALA A 371 7.55 6.61 -13.78
C ALA A 371 8.75 5.97 -14.49
N LEU A 372 9.75 5.53 -13.71
CA LEU A 372 10.94 4.88 -14.24
C LEU A 372 10.62 3.53 -14.90
N ALA A 373 9.67 2.77 -14.35
CA ALA A 373 9.23 1.51 -14.92
C ALA A 373 8.54 1.69 -16.28
N GLY A 374 7.66 2.69 -16.42
CA GLY A 374 7.03 3.01 -17.71
C GLY A 374 8.06 3.42 -18.77
N LEU A 375 9.03 4.27 -18.39
CA LEU A 375 10.14 4.67 -19.27
C LEU A 375 11.04 3.49 -19.64
N ALA A 376 11.46 2.69 -18.66
CA ALA A 376 12.31 1.52 -18.87
C ALA A 376 11.61 0.48 -19.77
N GLY A 377 10.32 0.22 -19.53
CA GLY A 377 9.51 -0.67 -20.36
C GLY A 377 9.50 -0.24 -21.83
N SER A 378 9.39 1.07 -22.08
CA SER A 378 9.43 1.62 -23.44
C SER A 378 10.84 1.64 -24.07
N ALA A 379 11.90 1.80 -23.28
CA ALA A 379 13.26 2.02 -23.77
C ALA A 379 14.09 0.74 -23.92
N ILE A 380 14.01 -0.18 -22.95
CA ILE A 380 14.79 -1.43 -22.91
C ILE A 380 13.91 -2.70 -23.01
N GLY A 381 12.60 -2.52 -23.14
CA GLY A 381 11.61 -3.59 -23.21
C GLY A 381 11.13 -4.09 -21.85
N VAL A 382 9.99 -4.77 -21.85
CA VAL A 382 9.29 -5.24 -20.65
C VAL A 382 10.10 -6.28 -19.88
N ARG A 383 10.61 -7.33 -20.56
CA ARG A 383 11.42 -8.39 -19.95
C ARG A 383 12.69 -7.88 -19.29
N SER A 384 13.46 -7.05 -20.00
CA SER A 384 14.70 -6.45 -19.47
C SER A 384 14.41 -5.57 -18.25
N SER A 385 13.27 -4.87 -18.25
CA SER A 385 12.85 -4.04 -17.13
C SER A 385 12.49 -4.86 -15.89
N PHE A 386 11.86 -6.04 -16.05
CA PHE A 386 11.66 -6.97 -14.93
C PHE A 386 12.98 -7.47 -14.34
N ILE A 387 13.94 -7.85 -15.20
CA ILE A 387 15.25 -8.32 -14.75
C ILE A 387 16.00 -7.21 -14.01
N ALA A 388 16.12 -6.04 -14.62
CA ALA A 388 16.81 -4.89 -14.03
C ALA A 388 16.13 -4.43 -12.73
N GLY A 389 14.81 -4.26 -12.75
CA GLY A 389 14.03 -3.87 -11.58
C GLY A 389 14.13 -4.89 -10.44
N GLY A 390 14.02 -6.17 -10.73
CA GLY A 390 14.16 -7.23 -9.74
C GLY A 390 15.56 -7.28 -9.11
N LEU A 391 16.62 -7.12 -9.90
CA LEU A 391 17.99 -7.06 -9.40
C LEU A 391 18.23 -5.80 -8.54
N ILE A 392 17.71 -4.64 -8.96
CA ILE A 392 17.75 -3.40 -8.17
C ILE A 392 17.04 -3.61 -6.82
N ALA A 393 15.88 -4.26 -6.83
CA ALA A 393 15.15 -4.54 -5.59
C ALA A 393 15.90 -5.52 -4.68
N ALA A 394 16.51 -6.56 -5.24
CA ALA A 394 17.33 -7.50 -4.47
C ALA A 394 18.55 -6.80 -3.85
N LEU A 395 19.22 -5.92 -4.58
CA LEU A 395 20.31 -5.08 -4.06
C LEU A 395 19.84 -4.16 -2.92
N GLY A 396 18.64 -3.58 -3.05
CA GLY A 396 18.00 -2.82 -1.98
C GLY A 396 17.80 -3.63 -0.70
N GLY A 397 17.38 -4.88 -0.82
CA GLY A 397 17.24 -5.81 0.30
C GLY A 397 18.55 -6.16 0.98
N VAL A 398 19.60 -6.44 0.20
CA VAL A 398 20.95 -6.70 0.73
C VAL A 398 21.49 -5.48 1.47
N LEU A 399 21.34 -4.29 0.88
CA LEU A 399 21.79 -3.04 1.49
C LEU A 399 21.05 -2.76 2.80
N ALA A 400 19.72 -2.89 2.79
CA ALA A 400 18.91 -2.73 4.00
C ALA A 400 19.35 -3.70 5.09
N TRP A 401 19.49 -4.99 4.76
CA TRP A 401 19.96 -6.00 5.70
C TRP A 401 21.33 -5.65 6.30
N TRP A 402 22.28 -5.25 5.46
CA TRP A 402 23.64 -4.92 5.88
C TRP A 402 23.65 -3.72 6.83
N VAL A 403 22.96 -2.63 6.49
CA VAL A 403 22.83 -1.45 7.34
C VAL A 403 22.20 -1.83 8.68
N MET A 404 21.08 -2.55 8.64
CA MET A 404 20.34 -2.89 9.86
C MET A 404 21.14 -3.82 10.78
N ARG A 405 21.86 -4.78 10.21
CA ARG A 405 22.76 -5.66 10.97
C ARG A 405 23.90 -4.86 11.62
N SER A 406 24.51 -3.93 10.89
CA SER A 406 25.62 -3.13 11.41
C SER A 406 25.21 -2.25 12.59
N ALA A 407 23.98 -1.71 12.58
CA ALA A 407 23.48 -0.88 13.67
C ALA A 407 23.19 -1.67 14.95
N VAL A 408 22.63 -2.89 14.83
CA VAL A 408 22.38 -3.78 15.98
C VAL A 408 23.69 -4.15 16.68
N LEU A 409 24.76 -4.40 15.90
CA LEU A 409 26.08 -4.72 16.44
C LEU A 409 26.73 -3.51 17.13
N SER A 410 26.55 -2.30 16.62
CA SER A 410 27.08 -1.09 17.27
C SER A 410 26.43 -0.79 18.62
N ASP A 411 25.13 -1.02 18.77
CA ASP A 411 24.39 -0.72 20.02
C ASP A 411 24.76 -1.71 21.15
N GLN A 412 25.01 -2.98 20.79
CA GLN A 412 25.53 -3.97 21.72
C GLN A 412 26.98 -3.67 22.15
N SER A 413 27.81 -3.11 21.26
CA SER A 413 29.20 -2.75 21.59
C SER A 413 29.29 -1.57 22.57
N ILE A 414 28.40 -0.59 22.46
CA ILE A 414 28.31 0.56 23.38
C ILE A 414 27.79 0.12 24.75
N SER A 415 26.78 -0.75 24.77
CA SER A 415 26.25 -1.33 26.01
C SER A 415 27.28 -2.22 26.73
N GLY A 416 28.09 -2.97 25.98
CA GLY A 416 29.18 -3.78 26.53
C GLY A 416 30.33 -2.94 27.12
N GLN A 417 30.65 -1.79 26.50
CA GLN A 417 31.68 -0.88 27.01
C GLN A 417 31.28 -0.18 28.32
N LEU A 418 29.99 0.19 28.47
CA LEU A 418 29.46 0.79 29.70
C LEU A 418 29.43 -0.19 30.89
N ILE A 419 29.30 -1.50 30.63
CA ILE A 419 29.34 -2.54 31.67
C ILE A 419 30.80 -2.90 32.04
N SER A 420 31.77 -2.64 31.16
CA SER A 420 33.19 -2.95 31.40
C SER A 420 34.01 -1.83 32.04
N GLN A 421 33.44 -0.66 32.33
CA GLN A 421 34.12 0.35 33.15
C GLN A 421 33.81 0.07 34.62
N PRO A 422 34.75 -0.49 35.42
CA PRO A 422 34.57 -0.54 36.86
C PRO A 422 34.47 0.90 37.36
N ALA A 423 33.41 1.20 38.11
CA ALA A 423 33.30 2.44 38.84
C ALA A 423 34.46 2.52 39.85
N GLU A 424 35.53 3.22 39.52
CA GLU A 424 36.50 3.68 40.50
C GLU A 424 35.80 4.72 41.37
N ILE A 425 35.23 4.25 42.48
CA ILE A 425 34.79 5.10 43.58
C ILE A 425 36.06 5.51 44.33
N PRO A 426 36.44 6.80 44.35
CA PRO A 426 37.55 7.24 45.18
C PRO A 426 37.10 7.16 46.64
N VAL A 427 37.67 6.22 47.40
CA VAL A 427 37.53 6.21 48.85
C VAL A 427 38.57 7.19 49.40
N GLU A 428 38.17 8.45 49.57
CA GLU A 428 38.87 9.37 50.46
C GLU A 428 38.64 8.90 51.91
N ILE A 429 39.67 8.31 52.50
CA ILE A 429 39.78 8.11 53.94
C ILE A 429 40.48 9.36 54.47
N ASP A 430 39.71 10.27 55.06
CA ASP A 430 40.27 11.37 55.85
C ASP A 430 40.29 10.98 57.34
N GLN A 431 41.35 11.44 58.00
CA GLN A 431 41.88 10.97 59.29
C GLN A 431 41.03 11.29 60.52
#